data_AF-A0A9N9B7N7-F1
#
_entry.id   AF-A0A9N9B7N7-F1
#
_cell.length_a   1.000
_cell.length_b   1.000
_cell.length_c   1.000
_cell.angle_alpha   90.00
_cell.angle_beta   90.00
_cell.angle_gamma   90.00
#
_symmetry.space_group_name_H-M   'P 1'
#
loop_
_entity.id
_entity.type
_entity.pdbx_description
1 polymer ?
#
loop_
_entity_poly.entity_id
_entity_poly.type
_entity_poly.pdbx_seq_one_letter_code
_entity_poly.pdbx_strand_id
1 'polypeptide(L)'
;SDIAGRAAKEDKIGNKEKALELYTKAAEIFLKAIKGDVLVTISTGDDEADDVGLVPTHAYAVLDAREINGLQLLQVKNPWSMKRWTGPYSHLDAINWTPELMSLLKYDRLQAIDNDDEIKNDTEKYSETRILLSKHIMTTWDIRDYITLHLYDNSEGKKVYYPDNPCKTLRFNAPPGISRYTIVVDIDQEVDKNPEMKSLEFTLKCYCESQFKLTEIQTNYPIEQQVDGKWTTQTAGGNPSKITYLNNPQYRLSITPPSCISPMEKIRIQLILKGPNEYAIHVKLVRGNAGDYTIVISTFEAGLVGDYVLTVASNDKFNLNSIPLEGAVSLYDKVYITYRCSDY
;
A
#
# COMPACT_ATOMS: atom_id res chain seq x y z
N SER A 1 2.08 16.05 -18.34
CA SER A 1 2.28 17.19 -19.25
C SER A 1 0.95 17.88 -19.41
N ASP A 2 0.88 19.20 -19.26
CA ASP A 2 -0.35 20.03 -19.24
C ASP A 2 -1.38 19.65 -20.34
N ILE A 3 -2.40 18.85 -19.98
CA ILE A 3 -3.39 18.31 -20.92
C ILE A 3 -4.52 19.31 -21.16
N ALA A 4 -4.98 19.97 -20.11
CA ALA A 4 -6.10 20.89 -20.17
C ALA A 4 -5.74 22.20 -20.90
N GLY A 5 -4.55 22.77 -20.63
CA GLY A 5 -4.08 23.96 -21.33
C GLY A 5 -3.85 23.70 -22.82
N ARG A 6 -3.35 22.51 -23.17
CA ARG A 6 -3.22 22.08 -24.57
C ARG A 6 -4.58 21.87 -25.24
N ALA A 7 -5.56 21.28 -24.56
CA ALA A 7 -6.91 21.11 -25.10
C ALA A 7 -7.54 22.45 -25.49
N ALA A 8 -7.50 23.42 -24.57
CA ALA A 8 -8.04 24.76 -24.79
C ALA A 8 -7.30 25.50 -25.92
N LYS A 9 -5.98 25.32 -26.03
CA LYS A 9 -5.19 25.93 -27.12
C LYS A 9 -5.53 25.34 -28.48
N GLU A 10 -5.68 24.01 -28.58
CA GLU A 10 -6.08 23.33 -29.82
C GLU A 10 -7.51 23.74 -30.24
N ASP A 11 -8.42 23.92 -29.29
CA ASP A 11 -9.78 24.39 -29.58
C ASP A 11 -9.80 25.85 -30.07
N LYS A 12 -9.02 26.75 -29.43
CA LYS A 12 -8.87 28.16 -29.85
C LYS A 12 -8.34 28.31 -31.29
N ILE A 13 -7.48 27.39 -31.76
CA ILE A 13 -6.96 27.40 -33.14
C ILE A 13 -7.84 26.60 -34.12
N GLY A 14 -9.01 26.12 -33.68
CA GLY A 14 -10.00 25.43 -34.51
C GLY A 14 -9.75 23.93 -34.70
N ASN A 15 -8.78 23.33 -34.01
CA ASN A 15 -8.47 21.90 -34.09
C ASN A 15 -9.35 21.08 -33.13
N LYS A 16 -10.64 20.99 -33.46
CA LYS A 16 -11.67 20.39 -32.60
C LYS A 16 -11.44 18.91 -32.28
N GLU A 17 -10.89 18.14 -33.22
CA GLU A 17 -10.67 16.70 -33.03
C GLU A 17 -9.60 16.44 -31.96
N LYS A 18 -8.48 17.14 -32.05
CA LYS A 18 -7.39 17.03 -31.07
C LYS A 18 -7.76 17.64 -29.72
N ALA A 19 -8.56 18.71 -29.72
CA ALA A 19 -9.12 19.26 -28.49
C ALA A 19 -10.00 18.23 -27.78
N LEU A 20 -10.89 17.54 -28.51
CA LEU A 20 -11.77 16.51 -27.96
C LEU A 20 -11.01 15.32 -27.38
N GLU A 21 -9.95 14.86 -28.05
CA GLU A 21 -9.06 13.81 -27.55
C GLU A 21 -8.44 14.21 -26.20
N LEU A 22 -7.92 15.43 -26.11
CA LEU A 22 -7.29 15.95 -24.89
C LEU A 22 -8.30 16.17 -23.76
N TYR A 23 -9.51 16.64 -24.06
CA TYR A 23 -10.59 16.74 -23.07
C TYR A 23 -11.02 15.38 -22.53
N THR A 24 -11.13 14.38 -23.40
CA THR A 24 -11.45 12.99 -22.99
C THR A 24 -10.38 12.46 -22.03
N LYS A 25 -9.11 12.70 -22.34
CA LYS A 25 -7.99 12.31 -21.47
C LYS A 25 -7.98 13.05 -20.14
N ALA A 26 -8.36 14.32 -20.12
CA ALA A 26 -8.52 15.08 -18.88
C ALA A 26 -9.66 14.53 -18.01
N ALA A 27 -10.78 14.13 -18.61
CA ALA A 27 -11.89 13.49 -17.90
C ALA A 27 -11.50 12.14 -17.30
N GLU A 28 -10.72 11.32 -18.01
CA GLU A 28 -10.18 10.07 -17.46
C GLU A 28 -9.28 10.31 -16.23
N ILE A 29 -8.44 11.34 -16.28
CA ILE A 29 -7.58 11.73 -15.15
C ILE A 29 -8.41 12.22 -13.98
N PHE A 30 -9.47 12.99 -14.23
CA PHE A 30 -10.40 13.43 -13.20
C PHE A 30 -11.09 12.25 -12.51
N LEU A 31 -11.58 11.26 -13.27
CA LEU A 31 -12.17 10.04 -12.72
C LEU A 31 -11.18 9.24 -11.87
N LYS A 32 -9.92 9.16 -12.31
CA LYS A 32 -8.83 8.56 -11.53
C LYS A 32 -8.51 9.36 -10.27
N ALA A 33 -8.59 10.69 -10.33
CA ALA A 33 -8.39 11.57 -9.19
C ALA A 33 -9.49 11.40 -8.13
N ILE A 34 -10.76 11.27 -8.54
CA ILE A 34 -11.88 10.93 -7.63
C ILE A 34 -11.61 9.61 -6.90
N LYS A 35 -11.11 8.60 -7.62
CA LYS A 35 -10.76 7.30 -7.05
C LYS A 35 -9.50 7.33 -6.18
N GLY A 36 -8.71 8.40 -6.27
CA GLY A 36 -7.42 8.53 -5.58
C GLY A 36 -6.27 7.75 -6.24
N ASP A 37 -6.44 7.34 -7.50
CA ASP A 37 -5.45 6.52 -8.24
C ASP A 37 -4.26 7.34 -8.76
N VAL A 38 -4.39 8.68 -8.79
CA VAL A 38 -3.40 9.59 -9.36
C VAL A 38 -3.21 10.82 -8.49
N LEU A 39 -1.95 11.28 -8.40
CA LEU A 39 -1.66 12.63 -7.92
C LEU A 39 -1.75 13.60 -9.11
N VAL A 40 -2.59 14.62 -8.97
CA VAL A 40 -2.80 15.63 -10.02
C VAL A 40 -2.19 16.95 -9.56
N THR A 41 -1.43 17.58 -10.46
CA THR A 41 -1.06 18.98 -10.34
C THR A 41 -1.71 19.74 -11.49
N ILE A 42 -2.15 20.96 -11.19
CA ILE A 42 -2.62 21.90 -12.22
C ILE A 42 -1.65 23.06 -12.28
N SER A 43 -1.44 23.60 -13.47
CA SER A 43 -0.53 24.72 -13.68
C SER A 43 -1.23 25.83 -14.44
N THR A 44 -0.86 27.06 -14.13
CA THR A 44 -1.31 28.28 -14.80
C THR A 44 -0.32 28.70 -15.90
N GLY A 45 -0.83 29.28 -16.98
CA GLY A 45 -0.02 29.92 -18.02
C GLY A 45 0.40 31.34 -17.63
N ASP A 46 0.99 32.06 -18.60
CA ASP A 46 1.46 33.44 -18.43
C ASP A 46 0.32 34.47 -18.35
N ASP A 47 -0.84 34.18 -18.94
CA ASP A 47 -1.93 35.15 -19.14
C ASP A 47 -3.14 34.89 -18.21
N GLU A 48 -3.84 35.95 -17.80
CA GLU A 48 -5.14 35.99 -17.07
C GLU A 48 -5.18 35.35 -15.66
N ALA A 49 -4.13 34.64 -15.22
CA ALA A 49 -4.12 33.98 -13.91
C ALA A 49 -4.25 34.95 -12.73
N ASP A 50 -3.64 36.13 -12.83
CA ASP A 50 -3.68 37.16 -11.77
C ASP A 50 -5.09 37.73 -11.56
N ASP A 51 -5.88 37.86 -12.63
CA ASP A 51 -7.24 38.45 -12.60
C ASP A 51 -8.22 37.59 -11.80
N VAL A 52 -7.96 36.29 -11.71
CA VAL A 52 -8.77 35.30 -10.99
C VAL A 52 -8.12 34.85 -9.67
N GLY A 53 -7.10 35.57 -9.21
CA GLY A 53 -6.44 35.32 -7.93
C GLY A 53 -5.53 34.09 -7.93
N LEU A 54 -5.11 33.61 -9.10
CA LEU A 54 -4.06 32.60 -9.25
C LEU A 54 -2.70 33.30 -9.48
N VAL A 55 -1.64 32.53 -9.43
CA VAL A 55 -0.26 32.94 -9.65
C VAL A 55 0.12 32.45 -11.04
N PRO A 56 0.54 33.31 -11.98
CA PRO A 56 1.01 32.91 -13.30
C PRO A 56 2.21 31.98 -13.22
N THR A 57 2.37 31.09 -14.21
CA THR A 57 3.50 30.14 -14.29
C THR A 57 3.73 29.27 -13.05
N HIS A 58 2.66 28.99 -12.30
CA HIS A 58 2.75 28.30 -11.02
C HIS A 58 2.03 26.97 -11.05
N ALA A 59 2.49 26.03 -10.23
CA ALA A 59 1.89 24.72 -10.08
C ALA A 59 1.17 24.61 -8.74
N TYR A 60 -0.04 24.08 -8.78
CA TYR A 60 -0.90 23.85 -7.64
C TYR A 60 -1.13 22.35 -7.46
N ALA A 61 -1.23 21.92 -6.20
CA ALA A 61 -1.57 20.55 -5.87
C ALA A 61 -3.09 20.37 -5.84
N VAL A 62 -3.62 19.37 -6.53
CA VAL A 62 -5.01 18.94 -6.36
C VAL A 62 -5.06 18.02 -5.14
N LEU A 63 -5.82 18.42 -4.12
CA LEU A 63 -5.96 17.70 -2.86
C LEU A 63 -7.12 16.70 -2.89
N ASP A 64 -8.21 17.09 -3.55
CA ASP A 64 -9.44 16.31 -3.66
C ASP A 64 -10.15 16.61 -4.98
N ALA A 65 -10.90 15.65 -5.50
CA ALA A 65 -11.70 15.75 -6.72
C ALA A 65 -13.06 15.09 -6.48
N ARG A 66 -14.15 15.79 -6.80
CA ARG A 66 -15.51 15.28 -6.55
C ARG A 66 -16.46 15.64 -7.68
N GLU A 67 -17.40 14.73 -7.94
CA GLU A 67 -18.54 14.99 -8.81
C GLU A 67 -19.82 14.99 -7.97
N ILE A 68 -20.50 16.13 -7.91
CA ILE A 68 -21.72 16.31 -7.12
C ILE A 68 -22.74 17.06 -7.96
N ASN A 69 -23.95 16.51 -8.12
CA ASN A 69 -25.05 17.13 -8.86
C ASN A 69 -24.64 17.58 -10.30
N GLY A 70 -23.77 16.80 -10.97
CA GLY A 70 -23.27 17.12 -12.30
C GLY A 70 -22.15 18.17 -12.35
N LEU A 71 -21.71 18.69 -11.19
CA LEU A 71 -20.57 19.58 -11.08
C LEU A 71 -19.30 18.79 -10.79
N GLN A 72 -18.24 19.07 -11.56
CA GLN A 72 -16.90 18.53 -11.34
C GLN A 72 -16.09 19.58 -10.57
N LEU A 73 -15.74 19.27 -9.32
CA LEU A 73 -15.06 20.18 -8.41
C LEU A 73 -13.67 19.65 -8.06
N LEU A 74 -12.71 20.56 -8.02
CA LEU A 74 -11.33 20.29 -7.59
C LEU A 74 -11.00 21.14 -6.37
N GLN A 75 -10.52 20.51 -5.31
CA GLN A 75 -9.89 21.20 -4.20
C GLN A 75 -8.41 21.37 -4.51
N VAL A 76 -7.94 22.61 -4.51
CA VAL A 76 -6.60 22.96 -4.99
C VAL A 76 -5.86 23.74 -3.91
N LYS A 77 -4.58 23.40 -3.69
CA LYS A 77 -3.69 24.09 -2.74
C LYS A 77 -2.61 24.86 -3.47
N ASN A 78 -2.44 26.13 -3.09
CA ASN A 78 -1.30 26.95 -3.46
C ASN A 78 -0.12 26.66 -2.52
N PRO A 79 1.01 26.09 -3.01
CA PRO A 79 2.20 25.84 -2.20
C PRO A 79 2.80 27.09 -1.53
N TRP A 80 2.57 28.27 -2.10
CA TRP A 80 3.07 29.54 -1.55
C TRP A 80 2.10 30.19 -0.56
N SER A 81 0.84 29.75 -0.50
CA SER A 81 -0.18 30.33 0.39
C SER A 81 -0.32 31.87 0.30
N MET A 82 0.03 32.48 -0.85
CA MET A 82 0.04 33.93 -1.03
C MET A 82 -1.14 34.47 -1.85
N LYS A 83 -1.74 33.65 -2.72
CA LYS A 83 -2.90 34.00 -3.56
C LYS A 83 -3.93 32.88 -3.57
N ARG A 84 -5.21 33.24 -3.66
CA ARG A 84 -6.36 32.34 -3.64
C ARG A 84 -7.29 32.60 -4.81
N TRP A 85 -7.89 31.54 -5.34
CA TRP A 85 -8.95 31.60 -6.34
C TRP A 85 -10.08 32.53 -5.89
N THR A 86 -10.45 33.48 -6.75
CA THR A 86 -11.53 34.46 -6.50
C THR A 86 -12.76 34.25 -7.39
N GLY A 87 -12.69 33.31 -8.34
CA GLY A 87 -13.80 33.01 -9.25
C GLY A 87 -14.91 32.13 -8.62
N PRO A 88 -15.75 31.49 -9.46
CA PRO A 88 -16.83 30.63 -9.00
C PRO A 88 -16.38 29.54 -8.03
N TYR A 89 -17.17 29.27 -6.99
CA TYR A 89 -16.84 28.37 -5.88
C TYR A 89 -15.61 28.77 -5.06
N SER A 90 -15.18 30.03 -5.12
CA SER A 90 -14.24 30.58 -4.14
C SER A 90 -14.88 30.77 -2.77
N HIS A 91 -14.06 31.02 -1.75
CA HIS A 91 -14.53 31.41 -0.41
C HIS A 91 -15.40 32.69 -0.41
N LEU A 92 -15.28 33.54 -1.45
CA LEU A 92 -16.05 34.78 -1.61
C LEU A 92 -17.37 34.57 -2.36
N ASP A 93 -17.57 33.43 -2.99
CA ASP A 93 -18.73 33.17 -3.86
C ASP A 93 -19.98 32.79 -3.05
N ALA A 94 -20.80 33.78 -2.74
CA ALA A 94 -22.06 33.53 -2.03
C ALA A 94 -23.19 32.97 -2.91
N ILE A 95 -23.02 32.96 -4.23
CA ILE A 95 -24.07 32.67 -5.20
C ILE A 95 -24.08 31.18 -5.56
N ASN A 96 -22.91 30.62 -5.90
CA ASN A 96 -22.84 29.22 -6.35
C ASN A 96 -22.74 28.21 -5.19
N TRP A 97 -22.30 28.65 -4.00
CA TRP A 97 -22.31 27.81 -2.81
C TRP A 97 -23.72 27.65 -2.23
N THR A 98 -24.40 26.57 -2.60
CA THR A 98 -25.70 26.20 -1.99
C THR A 98 -25.49 25.51 -0.64
N PRO A 99 -26.45 25.63 0.31
CA PRO A 99 -26.38 24.92 1.59
C PRO A 99 -26.22 23.41 1.45
N GLU A 100 -26.89 22.82 0.46
CA GLU A 100 -26.80 21.40 0.14
C GLU A 100 -25.38 21.02 -0.32
N LEU A 101 -24.80 21.78 -1.25
CA LEU A 101 -23.46 21.52 -1.77
C LEU A 101 -22.39 21.68 -0.69
N MET A 102 -22.51 22.72 0.15
CA MET A 102 -21.64 22.93 1.31
C MET A 102 -21.74 21.78 2.32
N SER A 103 -22.94 21.27 2.56
CA SER A 103 -23.15 20.11 3.44
C SER A 103 -22.52 18.83 2.87
N LEU A 104 -22.72 18.53 1.59
CA LEU A 104 -22.16 17.35 0.91
C LEU A 104 -20.62 17.38 0.87
N LEU A 105 -20.04 18.58 0.71
CA LEU A 105 -18.60 18.78 0.74
C LEU A 105 -18.02 18.90 2.15
N LYS A 106 -18.87 19.07 3.16
CA LYS A 106 -18.48 19.48 4.51
C LYS A 106 -17.64 20.76 4.49
N TYR A 107 -18.00 21.69 3.62
CA TYR A 107 -17.30 22.96 3.42
C TYR A 107 -18.00 24.09 4.18
N ASP A 108 -17.27 24.78 5.05
CA ASP A 108 -17.74 25.98 5.74
C ASP A 108 -17.09 27.22 5.12
N ARG A 109 -17.89 27.96 4.34
CA ARG A 109 -17.45 29.16 3.64
C ARG A 109 -16.99 30.27 4.59
N LEU A 110 -17.64 30.44 5.74
CA LEU A 110 -17.32 31.52 6.67
C LEU A 110 -16.02 31.24 7.42
N GLN A 111 -15.75 29.98 7.76
CA GLN A 111 -14.45 29.58 8.32
C GLN A 111 -13.30 29.69 7.31
N ALA A 112 -13.57 29.45 6.03
CA ALA A 112 -12.57 29.57 4.95
C ALA A 112 -12.14 31.02 4.65
N ILE A 113 -12.82 32.02 5.22
CA ILE A 113 -12.40 33.43 5.14
C ILE A 113 -11.20 33.68 6.07
N ASP A 114 -11.25 33.14 7.29
CA ASP A 114 -10.28 33.45 8.35
C ASP A 114 -9.11 32.46 8.46
N ASN A 115 -9.26 31.22 7.97
CA ASN A 115 -8.22 30.19 8.05
C ASN A 115 -7.94 29.59 6.66
N ASP A 116 -6.65 29.46 6.31
CA ASP A 116 -6.23 28.92 5.01
C ASP A 116 -6.27 27.39 4.93
N ASP A 117 -6.60 26.67 6.01
CA ASP A 117 -6.84 25.23 5.99
C ASP A 117 -7.71 24.81 7.20
N GLU A 118 -8.26 23.60 7.08
CA GLU A 118 -8.81 22.72 8.12
C GLU A 118 -10.31 22.80 8.43
N ILE A 119 -11.05 21.90 7.78
CA ILE A 119 -12.26 21.31 8.35
C ILE A 119 -11.91 20.80 9.76
N LYS A 120 -12.47 21.44 10.79
CA LYS A 120 -12.18 21.13 12.20
C LYS A 120 -12.78 19.81 12.67
N ASN A 121 -11.97 19.14 13.48
CA ASN A 121 -12.18 18.00 14.38
C ASN A 121 -13.62 17.55 14.65
N ASP A 122 -14.01 16.45 14.01
CA ASP A 122 -14.93 15.49 14.62
C ASP A 122 -14.13 14.50 15.45
N THR A 123 -14.62 14.18 16.65
CA THR A 123 -14.01 13.24 17.61
C THR A 123 -14.11 11.76 17.17
N GLU A 124 -14.51 11.52 15.92
CA GLU A 124 -14.61 10.22 15.25
C GLU A 124 -13.74 10.14 13.97
N LYS A 125 -12.75 11.03 13.81
CA LYS A 125 -11.99 11.18 12.56
C LYS A 125 -11.14 9.94 12.25
N TYR A 126 -11.38 9.32 11.09
CA TYR A 126 -10.39 8.50 10.41
C TYR A 126 -9.16 9.35 10.09
N SER A 127 -7.96 8.79 10.23
CA SER A 127 -6.74 9.51 9.84
C SER A 127 -6.43 9.21 8.38
N GLU A 128 -6.56 10.21 7.51
CA GLU A 128 -6.15 10.06 6.12
C GLU A 128 -4.64 9.78 6.08
N THR A 129 -4.28 8.61 5.58
CA THR A 129 -2.90 8.16 5.46
C THR A 129 -2.56 7.94 4.00
N ARG A 130 -1.47 8.57 3.54
CA ARG A 130 -0.92 8.43 2.19
C ARG A 130 0.48 7.85 2.28
N ILE A 131 0.70 6.76 1.54
CA ILE A 131 2.01 6.12 1.43
C ILE A 131 2.45 6.21 -0.03
N LEU A 132 3.64 6.76 -0.26
CA LEU A 132 4.26 6.92 -1.55
C LEU A 132 5.51 6.03 -1.63
N LEU A 133 5.52 5.14 -2.62
CA LEU A 133 6.65 4.28 -2.95
C LEU A 133 7.34 4.81 -4.22
N SER A 134 8.60 5.23 -4.09
CA SER A 134 9.40 5.76 -5.19
C SER A 134 10.57 4.83 -5.50
N LYS A 135 10.53 4.15 -6.64
CA LYS A 135 11.68 3.37 -7.17
C LYS A 135 12.80 4.32 -7.60
N HIS A 136 14.04 4.04 -7.22
CA HIS A 136 15.21 4.71 -7.78
C HIS A 136 15.67 3.95 -9.02
N ILE A 137 15.80 4.65 -10.14
CA ILE A 137 16.30 4.06 -11.39
C ILE A 137 17.81 4.34 -11.41
N MET A 138 18.60 3.32 -11.10
CA MET A 138 20.07 3.42 -11.07
C MET A 138 20.67 2.95 -12.40
N THR A 139 19.99 2.03 -13.09
CA THR A 139 20.37 1.52 -14.42
C THR A 139 19.21 1.54 -15.40
N THR A 140 19.51 1.46 -16.71
CA THR A 140 18.49 1.36 -17.77
C THR A 140 17.66 0.07 -17.71
N TRP A 141 18.17 -0.96 -17.04
CA TRP A 141 17.46 -2.23 -16.83
C TRP A 141 16.37 -2.10 -15.75
N ASP A 142 16.61 -1.27 -14.73
CA ASP A 142 15.67 -1.04 -13.62
C ASP A 142 14.36 -0.38 -14.10
N ILE A 143 14.28 0.10 -15.34
CA ILE A 143 13.04 0.65 -15.91
C ILE A 143 11.97 -0.43 -16.05
N ARG A 144 12.36 -1.71 -16.13
CA ARG A 144 11.46 -2.83 -16.45
C ARG A 144 10.87 -3.54 -15.23
N ASP A 145 11.51 -3.48 -14.06
CA ASP A 145 10.97 -4.16 -12.87
C ASP A 145 9.94 -3.32 -12.15
N TYR A 146 8.87 -3.97 -11.70
CA TYR A 146 7.83 -3.33 -10.93
C TYR A 146 8.09 -3.52 -9.43
N ILE A 147 7.83 -2.46 -8.65
CA ILE A 147 7.75 -2.56 -7.19
C ILE A 147 6.31 -2.25 -6.78
N THR A 148 5.80 -3.03 -5.84
CA THR A 148 4.41 -2.95 -5.36
C THR A 148 4.38 -2.83 -3.84
N LEU A 149 3.36 -2.17 -3.32
CA LEU A 149 3.17 -1.99 -1.88
C LEU A 149 1.96 -2.80 -1.40
N HIS A 150 2.14 -3.58 -0.34
CA HIS A 150 1.06 -4.27 0.36
C HIS A 150 0.90 -3.71 1.75
N LEU A 151 -0.36 -3.41 2.11
CA LEU A 151 -0.74 -2.94 3.44
C LEU A 151 -1.52 -4.03 4.16
N TYR A 152 -1.10 -4.33 5.38
CA TYR A 152 -1.79 -5.21 6.30
C TYR A 152 -2.15 -4.43 7.57
N ASP A 153 -3.39 -4.49 7.99
CA ASP A 153 -3.80 -4.20 9.36
C ASP A 153 -3.80 -5.53 10.15
N ASN A 154 -4.11 -5.49 11.44
CA ASN A 154 -4.12 -6.67 12.31
C ASN A 154 -5.27 -7.66 11.98
N SER A 155 -5.69 -7.77 10.71
CA SER A 155 -6.82 -8.56 10.18
C SER A 155 -6.48 -10.02 9.84
N GLU A 156 -5.57 -10.64 10.60
CA GLU A 156 -5.31 -12.08 10.47
C GLU A 156 -4.77 -12.48 9.06
N GLY A 157 -3.93 -11.62 8.47
CA GLY A 157 -3.28 -11.88 7.18
C GLY A 157 -4.13 -11.53 5.96
N LYS A 158 -5.26 -10.81 6.14
CA LYS A 158 -5.97 -10.20 5.01
C LYS A 158 -5.25 -8.92 4.58
N LYS A 159 -4.98 -8.81 3.28
CA LYS A 159 -4.46 -7.58 2.67
C LYS A 159 -5.58 -6.54 2.71
N VAL A 160 -5.28 -5.34 3.20
CA VAL A 160 -6.26 -4.26 3.37
C VAL A 160 -6.57 -3.56 2.04
N TYR A 161 -5.65 -3.63 1.07
CA TYR A 161 -5.79 -2.88 -0.18
C TYR A 161 -5.17 -3.59 -1.38
N TYR A 162 -5.96 -3.66 -2.46
CA TYR A 162 -5.54 -3.95 -3.83
C TYR A 162 -6.06 -2.82 -4.71
N PRO A 163 -5.20 -2.04 -5.39
CA PRO A 163 -5.57 -1.51 -6.68
C PRO A 163 -5.43 -2.62 -7.73
N ASP A 164 -6.32 -2.66 -8.73
CA ASP A 164 -6.31 -3.63 -9.84
C ASP A 164 -5.02 -3.57 -10.72
N ASN A 165 -4.09 -2.65 -10.41
CA ASN A 165 -2.81 -2.46 -11.07
C ASN A 165 -1.68 -2.21 -10.04
N PRO A 166 -0.41 -2.57 -10.34
CA PRO A 166 0.73 -2.28 -9.47
C PRO A 166 0.81 -0.77 -9.20
N CYS A 167 0.49 -0.37 -7.97
CA CYS A 167 0.34 1.04 -7.63
C CYS A 167 1.50 1.52 -6.77
N LYS A 168 2.14 2.61 -7.24
CA LYS A 168 3.26 3.29 -6.57
C LYS A 168 2.80 4.19 -5.42
N THR A 169 1.49 4.29 -5.21
CA THR A 169 0.84 5.16 -4.23
C THR A 169 -0.32 4.43 -3.58
N LEU A 170 -0.39 4.44 -2.26
CA LEU A 170 -1.48 3.84 -1.50
C LEU A 170 -2.12 4.91 -0.61
N ARG A 171 -3.44 5.06 -0.72
CA ARG A 171 -4.25 5.91 0.17
C ARG A 171 -5.18 5.02 0.96
N PHE A 172 -5.23 5.21 2.27
CA PHE A 172 -6.23 4.57 3.11
C PHE A 172 -6.60 5.49 4.29
N ASN A 173 -7.84 5.33 4.76
CA ASN A 173 -8.32 6.02 5.95
C ASN A 173 -8.13 5.10 7.14
N ALA A 174 -7.15 5.38 8.00
CA ALA A 174 -6.90 4.60 9.19
C ALA A 174 -8.07 4.78 10.18
N PRO A 175 -8.87 3.73 10.48
CA PRO A 175 -9.99 3.84 11.41
C PRO A 175 -9.54 4.18 12.84
N PRO A 176 -10.35 4.93 13.60
CA PRO A 176 -10.16 5.11 15.02
C PRO A 176 -9.99 3.76 15.74
N GLY A 177 -8.97 3.64 16.59
CA GLY A 177 -8.67 2.41 17.34
C GLY A 177 -7.72 1.42 16.67
N ILE A 178 -7.43 1.57 15.36
CA ILE A 178 -6.35 0.80 14.69
C ILE A 178 -5.14 1.70 14.48
N SER A 179 -4.11 1.48 15.31
CA SER A 179 -2.90 2.32 15.36
C SER A 179 -1.64 1.69 14.75
N ARG A 180 -1.75 0.46 14.21
CA ARG A 180 -0.60 -0.29 13.70
C ARG A 180 -0.92 -0.95 12.37
N TYR A 181 -0.08 -0.66 11.39
CA TYR A 181 -0.11 -1.25 10.05
C TYR A 181 1.27 -1.81 9.71
N THR A 182 1.30 -2.87 8.92
CA THR A 182 2.51 -3.45 8.33
C THR A 182 2.53 -3.13 6.85
N ILE A 183 3.61 -2.50 6.41
CA ILE A 183 3.87 -2.17 5.00
C ILE A 183 4.90 -3.17 4.48
N VAL A 184 4.58 -3.81 3.37
CA VAL A 184 5.49 -4.72 2.66
C VAL A 184 5.74 -4.13 1.28
N VAL A 185 7.00 -3.99 0.92
CA VAL A 185 7.41 -3.68 -0.46
C VAL A 185 7.79 -4.99 -1.13
N ASP A 186 7.18 -5.28 -2.27
CA ASP A 186 7.43 -6.47 -3.07
C ASP A 186 7.94 -6.10 -4.46
N ILE A 187 8.76 -6.95 -5.06
CA ILE A 187 9.31 -6.76 -6.40
C ILE A 187 8.66 -7.80 -7.33
N ASP A 188 7.93 -7.29 -8.32
CA ASP A 188 7.43 -8.11 -9.42
C ASP A 188 8.42 -8.04 -10.59
N GLN A 189 9.29 -9.04 -10.67
CA GLN A 189 10.28 -9.20 -11.74
C GLN A 189 9.70 -10.07 -12.87
N GLU A 190 9.76 -9.58 -14.11
CA GLU A 190 9.64 -10.46 -15.29
C GLU A 190 10.82 -11.43 -15.30
N VAL A 191 10.55 -12.68 -14.89
CA VAL A 191 11.55 -13.76 -14.69
C VAL A 191 12.33 -14.09 -15.98
N ASP A 192 11.81 -13.75 -17.15
CA ASP A 192 12.32 -14.28 -18.42
C ASP A 192 13.57 -13.58 -19.00
N LYS A 193 14.07 -12.48 -18.41
CA LYS A 193 15.10 -11.65 -19.08
C LYS A 193 16.37 -11.34 -18.29
N ASN A 194 16.45 -11.67 -17.01
CA ASN A 194 17.68 -11.53 -16.25
C ASN A 194 17.76 -12.54 -15.09
N PRO A 195 18.64 -13.55 -15.15
CA PRO A 195 18.76 -14.57 -14.11
C PRO A 195 19.45 -14.07 -12.82
N GLU A 196 20.05 -12.87 -12.82
CA GLU A 196 20.61 -12.28 -11.61
C GLU A 196 19.56 -11.43 -10.89
N MET A 197 19.17 -11.86 -9.68
CA MET A 197 18.30 -11.13 -8.78
C MET A 197 19.00 -9.84 -8.31
N LYS A 198 18.47 -8.68 -8.70
CA LYS A 198 19.06 -7.37 -8.37
C LYS A 198 18.36 -6.74 -7.17
N SER A 199 19.16 -6.16 -6.28
CA SER A 199 18.66 -5.24 -5.26
C SER A 199 18.15 -3.96 -5.92
N LEU A 200 16.95 -3.52 -5.54
CA LEU A 200 16.36 -2.27 -6.00
C LEU A 200 16.36 -1.25 -4.88
N GLU A 201 16.84 -0.05 -5.19
CA GLU A 201 16.81 1.08 -4.28
C GLU A 201 15.43 1.76 -4.36
N PHE A 202 14.85 2.10 -3.21
CA PHE A 202 13.56 2.81 -3.15
C PHE A 202 13.47 3.76 -1.97
N THR A 203 12.60 4.76 -2.09
CA THR A 203 12.19 5.62 -0.98
C THR A 203 10.73 5.38 -0.64
N LEU A 204 10.45 5.17 0.65
CA LEU A 204 9.09 5.13 1.19
C LEU A 204 8.80 6.44 1.94
N LYS A 205 7.75 7.15 1.56
CA LYS A 205 7.26 8.33 2.29
C LYS A 205 5.86 8.07 2.79
N CYS A 206 5.61 8.33 4.07
CA CYS A 206 4.30 8.23 4.68
C CYS A 206 3.86 9.62 5.15
N TYR A 207 2.63 9.99 4.86
CA TYR A 207 1.98 11.22 5.27
C TYR A 207 0.68 10.84 5.98
N CYS A 208 0.47 11.35 7.18
CA CYS A 208 -0.69 11.03 8.00
C CYS A 208 -1.11 12.30 8.74
N GLU A 209 -2.42 12.55 8.82
CA GLU A 209 -2.97 13.69 9.56
C GLU A 209 -2.75 13.57 11.08
N SER A 210 -2.58 12.34 11.57
CA SER A 210 -2.33 12.06 12.98
C SER A 210 -0.86 11.80 13.25
N GLN A 211 -0.40 12.06 14.49
CA GLN A 211 0.95 11.71 14.89
C GLN A 211 1.21 10.21 14.67
N PHE A 212 2.26 9.90 13.93
CA PHE A 212 2.61 8.53 13.58
C PHE A 212 4.11 8.30 13.72
N LYS A 213 4.49 7.02 13.73
CA LYS A 213 5.88 6.59 13.70
C LYS A 213 6.04 5.55 12.59
N LEU A 214 6.86 5.87 11.59
CA LEU A 214 7.31 4.90 10.61
C LEU A 214 8.63 4.30 11.08
N THR A 215 8.67 2.98 11.24
CA THR A 215 9.88 2.25 11.61
C THR A 215 9.99 0.99 10.78
N GLU A 216 11.21 0.62 10.43
CA GLU A 216 11.49 -0.72 9.96
C GLU A 216 11.09 -1.75 11.02
N ILE A 217 10.62 -2.91 10.57
CA ILE A 217 10.29 -4.01 11.49
C ILE A 217 11.61 -4.46 12.10
N GLN A 218 11.73 -4.33 13.42
CA GLN A 218 12.89 -4.85 14.13
C GLN A 218 12.97 -6.37 13.92
N THR A 219 14.06 -6.80 13.30
CA THR A 219 14.39 -8.21 13.06
C THR A 219 15.23 -8.81 14.19
N ASN A 220 15.75 -7.97 15.09
CA ASN A 220 16.61 -8.41 16.17
C ASN A 220 15.76 -8.85 17.37
N TYR A 221 15.35 -10.11 17.34
CA TYR A 221 14.68 -10.75 18.44
C TYR A 221 15.68 -11.47 19.35
N PRO A 222 15.50 -11.42 20.69
CA PRO A 222 16.44 -12.03 21.63
C PRO A 222 16.42 -13.56 21.62
N ILE A 223 15.32 -14.16 21.15
CA ILE A 223 15.14 -15.61 21.09
C ILE A 223 14.97 -16.01 19.64
N GLU A 224 15.88 -16.83 19.12
CA GLU A 224 15.88 -17.32 17.75
C GLU A 224 16.15 -18.82 17.74
N GLN A 225 15.44 -19.55 16.87
CA GLN A 225 15.69 -20.95 16.58
C GLN A 225 15.69 -21.15 15.06
N GLN A 226 16.76 -21.75 14.56
CA GLN A 226 16.92 -22.11 13.15
C GLN A 226 16.77 -23.62 12.98
N VAL A 227 16.13 -24.03 11.89
CA VAL A 227 15.96 -25.42 11.49
C VAL A 227 16.38 -25.58 10.04
N ASP A 228 17.42 -26.37 9.82
CA ASP A 228 17.81 -26.83 8.49
C ASP A 228 16.93 -28.02 8.08
N GLY A 229 16.43 -28.00 6.84
CA GLY A 229 15.60 -29.07 6.32
C GLY A 229 15.68 -29.19 4.81
N LYS A 230 14.92 -30.16 4.26
CA LYS A 230 14.95 -30.49 2.83
C LYS A 230 13.57 -30.88 2.31
N TRP A 231 13.17 -30.33 1.16
CA TRP A 231 12.11 -30.92 0.34
C TRP A 231 12.70 -32.12 -0.39
N THR A 232 12.15 -33.30 -0.16
CA THR A 232 12.55 -34.58 -0.77
C THR A 232 11.51 -35.00 -1.80
N THR A 233 11.76 -36.09 -2.53
CA THR A 233 10.76 -36.68 -3.43
C THR A 233 9.45 -37.04 -2.71
N GLN A 234 9.49 -37.32 -1.41
CA GLN A 234 8.31 -37.62 -0.59
C GLN A 234 7.65 -36.36 -0.03
N THR A 235 8.46 -35.33 0.32
CA THR A 235 8.00 -34.13 1.02
C THR A 235 7.81 -32.91 0.11
N ALA A 236 8.12 -32.99 -1.18
CA ALA A 236 7.90 -31.92 -2.15
C ALA A 236 6.42 -31.87 -2.61
N GLY A 237 5.53 -31.48 -1.70
CA GLY A 237 4.08 -31.54 -1.87
C GLY A 237 3.47 -30.47 -2.79
N GLY A 238 4.21 -29.39 -3.08
CA GLY A 238 3.75 -28.25 -3.87
C GLY A 238 2.79 -27.32 -3.10
N ASN A 239 2.05 -26.45 -3.80
CA ASN A 239 1.16 -25.46 -3.18
C ASN A 239 -0.19 -26.06 -2.67
N PRO A 240 -1.02 -25.29 -1.91
CA PRO A 240 -2.27 -25.77 -1.31
C PRO A 240 -3.33 -26.34 -2.27
N SER A 241 -3.19 -26.10 -3.57
CA SER A 241 -4.08 -26.65 -4.60
C SER A 241 -3.70 -28.07 -5.03
N LYS A 242 -2.52 -28.55 -4.65
CA LYS A 242 -2.03 -29.91 -4.95
C LYS A 242 -2.53 -30.88 -3.88
N ILE A 243 -2.98 -32.06 -4.28
CA ILE A 243 -3.42 -33.11 -3.33
C ILE A 243 -2.29 -33.58 -2.40
N THR A 244 -1.04 -33.47 -2.86
CA THR A 244 0.18 -33.77 -2.11
C THR A 244 0.58 -32.68 -1.13
N TYR A 245 -0.18 -31.59 -0.99
CA TYR A 245 0.19 -30.44 -0.17
C TYR A 245 0.54 -30.79 1.28
N LEU A 246 -0.20 -31.73 1.88
CA LEU A 246 0.03 -32.12 3.28
C LEU A 246 1.32 -32.93 3.47
N ASN A 247 1.97 -33.36 2.37
CA ASN A 247 3.26 -34.01 2.44
C ASN A 247 4.42 -33.04 2.69
N ASN A 248 4.18 -31.73 2.49
CA ASN A 248 5.17 -30.70 2.77
C ASN A 248 5.66 -30.77 4.22
N PRO A 249 6.92 -30.41 4.51
CA PRO A 249 7.42 -30.35 5.87
C PRO A 249 6.56 -29.42 6.74
N GLN A 250 6.25 -29.89 7.94
CA GLN A 250 5.43 -29.16 8.91
C GLN A 250 6.16 -29.04 10.25
N TYR A 251 5.96 -27.91 10.92
CA TYR A 251 6.52 -27.63 12.23
C TYR A 251 5.45 -27.14 13.19
N ARG A 252 5.50 -27.58 14.43
CA ARG A 252 4.67 -27.07 15.52
C ARG A 252 5.41 -25.95 16.22
N LEU A 253 4.80 -24.77 16.23
CA LEU A 253 5.22 -23.62 17.01
C LEU A 253 4.28 -23.48 18.20
N SER A 254 4.79 -23.65 19.41
CA SER A 254 4.03 -23.48 20.65
C SER A 254 4.54 -22.25 21.40
N ILE A 255 3.65 -21.27 21.56
CA ILE A 255 3.88 -20.05 22.33
C ILE A 255 3.30 -20.30 23.72
N THR A 256 4.16 -20.28 24.74
CA THR A 256 3.69 -20.45 26.12
C THR A 256 2.92 -19.19 26.51
N PRO A 257 1.73 -19.30 27.14
CA PRO A 257 1.05 -18.13 27.68
C PRO A 257 2.01 -17.40 28.63
N PRO A 258 2.19 -16.08 28.49
CA PRO A 258 3.15 -15.37 29.31
C PRO A 258 2.76 -15.47 30.78
N SER A 259 3.68 -15.91 31.63
CA SER A 259 3.49 -15.91 33.09
C SER A 259 3.40 -14.50 33.66
N CYS A 260 3.98 -13.51 32.97
CA CYS A 260 4.00 -12.11 33.37
C CYS A 260 4.14 -11.22 32.13
N ILE A 261 3.05 -10.93 31.41
CA ILE A 261 3.07 -9.82 30.45
C ILE A 261 1.99 -8.83 30.88
N SER A 262 2.40 -7.56 31.05
CA SER A 262 1.47 -6.46 31.21
C SER A 262 0.44 -6.51 30.07
N PRO A 263 -0.83 -6.14 30.27
CA PRO A 263 -1.87 -6.21 29.22
C PRO A 263 -1.54 -5.51 27.89
N MET A 264 -0.45 -4.72 27.85
CA MET A 264 -0.02 -3.94 26.69
C MET A 264 1.09 -4.58 25.86
N GLU A 265 1.85 -5.56 26.37
CA GLU A 265 2.92 -6.19 25.58
C GLU A 265 2.37 -7.38 24.79
N LYS A 266 2.56 -7.38 23.47
CA LYS A 266 2.18 -8.50 22.61
C LYS A 266 3.40 -9.34 22.28
N ILE A 267 3.27 -10.66 22.31
CA ILE A 267 4.27 -11.58 21.75
C ILE A 267 4.32 -11.35 20.24
N ARG A 268 5.54 -11.21 19.71
CA ARG A 268 5.86 -11.00 18.30
C ARG A 268 6.70 -12.17 17.84
N ILE A 269 6.26 -12.81 16.76
CA ILE A 269 6.96 -13.89 16.09
C ILE A 269 7.37 -13.43 14.69
N GLN A 270 8.61 -13.70 14.32
CA GLN A 270 9.13 -13.57 12.96
C GLN A 270 9.41 -14.97 12.40
N LEU A 271 8.96 -15.18 11.16
CA LEU A 271 9.25 -16.40 10.39
C LEU A 271 10.07 -15.98 9.17
N ILE A 272 11.23 -16.61 8.98
CA ILE A 272 12.08 -16.41 7.81
C ILE A 272 12.30 -17.78 7.19
N LEU A 273 11.91 -17.95 5.93
CA LEU A 273 12.19 -19.15 5.16
C LEU A 273 13.18 -18.77 4.05
N LYS A 274 14.38 -19.38 4.10
CA LYS A 274 15.39 -19.28 3.05
C LYS A 274 15.44 -20.62 2.32
N GLY A 275 15.59 -20.59 1.02
CA GLY A 275 15.62 -21.78 0.17
C GLY A 275 16.24 -21.46 -1.18
N PRO A 276 16.16 -22.40 -2.14
CA PRO A 276 16.79 -22.24 -3.44
C PRO A 276 16.11 -21.11 -4.24
N ASN A 277 16.89 -20.36 -5.02
CA ASN A 277 16.40 -19.19 -5.75
C ASN A 277 15.84 -19.54 -7.14
N GLU A 278 15.96 -20.80 -7.57
CA GLU A 278 15.49 -21.30 -8.86
C GLU A 278 13.96 -21.44 -8.92
N TYR A 279 13.29 -21.48 -7.76
CA TYR A 279 11.84 -21.65 -7.70
C TYR A 279 11.21 -20.96 -6.50
N ALA A 280 9.92 -20.64 -6.65
CA ALA A 280 9.15 -20.00 -5.59
C ALA A 280 8.90 -20.96 -4.41
N ILE A 281 9.16 -20.44 -3.20
CA ILE A 281 8.88 -21.09 -1.92
C ILE A 281 7.83 -20.30 -1.15
N HIS A 282 7.17 -20.96 -0.20
CA HIS A 282 6.04 -20.41 0.53
C HIS A 282 6.03 -20.94 1.97
N VAL A 283 5.67 -20.09 2.92
CA VAL A 283 5.42 -20.45 4.32
C VAL A 283 3.95 -20.17 4.66
N LYS A 284 3.27 -21.14 5.25
CA LYS A 284 1.89 -21.00 5.73
C LYS A 284 1.86 -21.18 7.24
N LEU A 285 1.25 -20.23 7.94
CA LEU A 285 0.99 -20.34 9.37
C LEU A 285 -0.49 -20.66 9.59
N VAL A 286 -0.75 -21.74 10.31
CA VAL A 286 -2.10 -22.18 10.69
C VAL A 286 -2.23 -22.10 12.19
N ARG A 287 -3.29 -21.44 12.66
CA ARG A 287 -3.58 -21.34 14.09
C ARG A 287 -4.29 -22.61 14.56
N GLY A 288 -3.80 -23.19 15.65
CA GLY A 288 -4.44 -24.28 16.36
C GLY A 288 -5.10 -23.80 17.65
N ASN A 289 -5.00 -24.60 18.71
CA ASN A 289 -5.49 -24.24 20.05
C ASN A 289 -4.63 -23.12 20.69
N ALA A 290 -5.04 -22.62 21.86
CA ALA A 290 -4.43 -21.47 22.53
C ALA A 290 -2.90 -21.51 22.60
N GLY A 291 -2.24 -20.71 21.73
CA GLY A 291 -0.78 -20.58 21.69
C GLY A 291 -0.08 -21.54 20.71
N ASP A 292 -0.79 -22.50 20.13
CA ASP A 292 -0.23 -23.47 19.18
C ASP A 292 -0.49 -23.08 17.72
N TYR A 293 0.55 -23.24 16.90
CA TYR A 293 0.51 -22.97 15.47
C TYR A 293 1.22 -24.08 14.70
N THR A 294 0.77 -24.32 13.47
CA THR A 294 1.41 -25.20 12.50
C THR A 294 1.99 -24.37 11.37
N ILE A 295 3.29 -24.49 11.17
CA ILE A 295 4.02 -23.90 10.04
C ILE A 295 4.12 -24.97 8.96
N VAL A 296 3.66 -24.68 7.75
CA VAL A 296 3.83 -25.55 6.57
C VAL A 296 4.69 -24.80 5.57
N ILE A 297 5.81 -25.41 5.16
CA ILE A 297 6.72 -24.82 4.18
C ILE A 297 6.67 -25.62 2.88
N SER A 298 6.50 -24.93 1.76
CA SER A 298 6.18 -25.58 0.48
C SER A 298 6.83 -24.86 -0.68
N THR A 299 7.20 -25.60 -1.71
CA THR A 299 7.46 -25.05 -3.05
C THR A 299 6.15 -24.73 -3.77
N PHE A 300 6.19 -23.87 -4.79
CA PHE A 300 4.99 -23.57 -5.57
C PHE A 300 4.52 -24.79 -6.39
N GLU A 301 5.42 -25.44 -7.13
CA GLU A 301 5.14 -26.70 -7.82
C GLU A 301 5.54 -27.92 -6.98
N ALA A 302 4.84 -29.04 -7.19
CA ALA A 302 5.17 -30.31 -6.53
C ALA A 302 6.39 -30.98 -7.19
N GLY A 303 7.10 -31.82 -6.43
CA GLY A 303 8.27 -32.56 -6.91
C GLY A 303 9.58 -31.77 -6.95
N LEU A 304 9.57 -30.49 -6.58
CA LEU A 304 10.77 -29.67 -6.47
C LEU A 304 11.53 -30.01 -5.17
N VAL A 305 12.77 -30.47 -5.34
CA VAL A 305 13.65 -30.96 -4.27
C VAL A 305 14.71 -29.89 -3.97
N GLY A 306 15.03 -29.68 -2.70
CA GLY A 306 16.06 -28.71 -2.32
C GLY A 306 16.14 -28.50 -0.82
N ASP A 307 17.26 -27.92 -0.39
CA ASP A 307 17.52 -27.61 1.02
C ASP A 307 16.92 -26.25 1.37
N TYR A 308 16.46 -26.09 2.61
CA TYR A 308 15.91 -24.84 3.13
C TYR A 308 16.36 -24.62 4.58
N VAL A 309 16.20 -23.38 5.01
CA VAL A 309 16.41 -22.94 6.39
C VAL A 309 15.17 -22.20 6.86
N LEU A 310 14.52 -22.71 7.91
CA LEU A 310 13.45 -22.02 8.62
C LEU A 310 14.01 -21.39 9.90
N THR A 311 13.96 -20.06 9.99
CA THR A 311 14.26 -19.32 11.21
C THR A 311 12.97 -18.82 11.85
N VAL A 312 12.78 -19.12 13.13
CA VAL A 312 11.71 -18.58 13.96
C VAL A 312 12.35 -17.72 15.04
N ALA A 313 11.93 -16.47 15.15
CA ALA A 313 12.45 -15.53 16.14
C ALA A 313 11.32 -14.84 16.91
N SER A 314 11.55 -14.49 18.18
CA SER A 314 10.52 -13.98 19.07
C SER A 314 11.05 -13.07 20.17
N ASN A 315 10.22 -12.13 20.63
CA ASN A 315 10.50 -11.34 21.83
C ASN A 315 10.21 -12.10 23.13
N ASP A 316 9.63 -13.30 23.06
CA ASP A 316 9.33 -14.16 24.21
C ASP A 316 9.53 -15.65 23.87
N LYS A 317 9.58 -16.50 24.89
CA LYS A 317 9.86 -17.93 24.77
C LYS A 317 8.81 -18.64 23.91
N PHE A 318 9.30 -19.46 22.99
CA PHE A 318 8.51 -20.37 22.18
C PHE A 318 9.21 -21.73 22.09
N ASN A 319 8.48 -22.75 21.66
CA ASN A 319 9.02 -24.05 21.30
C ASN A 319 8.73 -24.33 19.83
N LEU A 320 9.72 -24.80 19.09
CA LEU A 320 9.57 -25.21 17.69
C LEU A 320 10.02 -26.66 17.53
N ASN A 321 9.11 -27.50 17.04
CA ASN A 321 9.36 -28.94 16.83
C ASN A 321 8.89 -29.37 15.44
N SER A 322 9.58 -30.31 14.81
CA SER A 322 9.09 -30.91 13.55
C SER A 322 7.87 -31.79 13.81
N ILE A 323 6.93 -31.77 12.85
CA ILE A 323 5.78 -32.67 12.83
C ILE A 323 6.09 -33.78 11.82
N PRO A 324 6.18 -35.05 12.23
CA PRO A 324 6.34 -36.16 11.30
C PRO A 324 5.18 -36.24 10.31
N LEU A 325 5.43 -36.78 9.12
CA LEU A 325 4.43 -36.93 8.05
C LEU A 325 3.15 -37.64 8.54
N GLU A 326 3.30 -38.64 9.42
CA GLU A 326 2.20 -39.40 10.03
C GLU A 326 1.31 -38.55 10.97
N GLY A 327 1.84 -37.43 11.47
CA GLY A 327 1.17 -36.51 12.39
C GLY A 327 0.57 -35.27 11.72
N ALA A 328 0.58 -35.18 10.39
CA ALA A 328 0.01 -34.07 9.62
C ALA A 328 -1.52 -33.99 9.82
N VAL A 329 -2.01 -32.85 10.34
CA VAL A 329 -3.45 -32.66 10.65
C VAL A 329 -4.15 -31.82 9.58
N SER A 330 -5.45 -32.06 9.37
CA SER A 330 -6.34 -31.19 8.57
C SER A 330 -6.39 -29.77 9.14
N LEU A 331 -6.11 -28.76 8.32
CA LEU A 331 -5.93 -27.36 8.73
C LEU A 331 -7.25 -26.57 8.57
N TYR A 332 -7.88 -26.15 9.68
CA TYR A 332 -9.21 -25.50 9.63
C TYR A 332 -9.22 -23.97 9.73
N ASP A 333 -8.14 -23.27 10.14
CA ASP A 333 -8.11 -21.79 10.18
C ASP A 333 -6.85 -21.20 9.53
N LYS A 334 -7.01 -20.17 8.68
CA LYS A 334 -5.98 -19.77 7.70
C LYS A 334 -5.48 -18.34 7.94
N VAL A 335 -4.17 -18.19 8.12
CA VAL A 335 -3.45 -16.91 7.97
C VAL A 335 -2.48 -17.04 6.80
N TYR A 336 -2.58 -16.14 5.83
CA TYR A 336 -1.75 -16.15 4.61
C TYR A 336 -0.63 -15.14 4.74
N ILE A 337 0.61 -15.59 4.64
CA ILE A 337 1.77 -14.71 4.56
C ILE A 337 2.66 -15.26 3.44
N THR A 338 2.52 -14.71 2.24
CA THR A 338 3.37 -15.02 1.10
C THR A 338 4.48 -13.97 1.04
N TYR A 339 5.73 -14.38 1.16
CA TYR A 339 6.89 -13.55 0.83
C TYR A 339 7.77 -14.30 -0.16
N ARG A 340 8.20 -13.59 -1.20
CA ARG A 340 9.25 -14.01 -2.12
C ARG A 340 10.58 -13.73 -1.43
N CYS A 341 11.46 -14.74 -1.35
CA CYS A 341 12.78 -14.61 -0.73
C CYS A 341 13.59 -13.54 -1.48
N SER A 342 14.20 -12.60 -0.76
CA SER A 342 15.24 -11.71 -1.27
C SER A 342 16.60 -12.19 -0.74
N ASP A 343 17.58 -12.35 -1.62
CA ASP A 343 18.92 -12.80 -1.25
C ASP A 343 19.75 -11.72 -0.51
N TYR A 344 20.79 -12.23 0.17
CA TYR A 344 21.85 -11.55 0.91
C TYR A 344 22.73 -10.62 0.07
#